data_AF-A0A7S2AKG8-F1
#
_entry.id   AF-A0A7S2AKG8-F1
#
_cell.length_a   1.000
_cell.length_b   1.000
_cell.length_c   1.000
_cell.angle_alpha   90.00
_cell.angle_beta   90.00
_cell.angle_gamma   90.00
#
_symmetry.space_group_name_H-M   'P 1'
#
loop_
_entity.id
_entity.type
_entity.pdbx_description
1 polymer ?
#
loop_
_entity_poly.entity_id
_entity_poly.type
_entity_poly.pdbx_seq_one_letter_code
_entity_poly.pdbx_strand_id
1 'polypeptide(L)'
;MVSVMVLLPLSGCVSMFALMGLCFAVAIKDQHVNSFANLPAGAHKLAFPLVAQDTTMPDMGARAAPVIIVTGAFISLLYVFYYAQSLTVNLTFARLRKQNLQSKDKQRVKLDDVKYGTAGGRNVLAANRTVGNTLEQAIPFLASMWMHAVFLNVRRATFIGWIYIATRLIYPLVFVLNVKTGGAAIFASTLPGYACVLALLAPVLLDAADVSIDL
;
A
#
# COMPACT_ATOMS: atom_id res chain seq x y z
N MET A 1 -1.48 -26.55 19.64
CA MET A 1 -0.50 -26.66 18.53
C MET A 1 -0.75 -25.54 17.51
N VAL A 2 -0.23 -24.33 17.78
CA VAL A 2 -0.38 -23.14 16.90
C VAL A 2 0.90 -22.91 16.06
N SER A 3 1.77 -23.92 15.98
CA SER A 3 3.13 -23.74 15.47
C SER A 3 3.26 -24.13 13.99
N VAL A 4 4.00 -23.29 13.25
CA VAL A 4 4.67 -23.53 11.95
C VAL A 4 3.90 -23.25 10.65
N MET A 5 2.57 -23.34 10.60
CA MET A 5 1.89 -23.42 9.29
C MET A 5 1.42 -22.10 8.62
N VAL A 6 1.72 -20.94 9.21
CA VAL A 6 1.48 -19.61 8.58
C VAL A 6 2.69 -19.11 7.79
N LEU A 7 3.84 -19.81 7.86
CA LEU A 7 5.09 -19.41 7.22
C LEU A 7 5.27 -19.86 5.76
N LEU A 8 4.33 -20.61 5.19
CA LEU A 8 4.56 -21.33 3.92
C LEU A 8 4.03 -20.67 2.64
N PRO A 9 3.83 -19.34 2.61
CA PRO A 9 4.36 -18.63 1.45
C PRO A 9 5.17 -17.40 1.84
N LEU A 10 5.80 -17.38 3.02
CA LEU A 10 6.75 -16.33 3.35
C LEU A 10 8.01 -16.41 2.49
N SER A 11 8.40 -17.56 1.90
CA SER A 11 9.60 -17.60 1.03
C SER A 11 9.44 -16.78 -0.25
N GLY A 12 8.27 -16.82 -0.90
CA GLY A 12 7.96 -15.99 -2.07
C GLY A 12 7.64 -14.54 -1.70
N CYS A 13 7.03 -14.31 -0.53
CA CYS A 13 6.79 -12.95 -0.06
C CYS A 13 8.09 -12.27 0.40
N VAL A 14 9.03 -12.98 1.03
CA VAL A 14 10.32 -12.45 1.52
C VAL A 14 11.21 -11.97 0.37
N SER A 15 11.21 -12.65 -0.79
CA SER A 15 11.95 -12.15 -1.95
C SER A 15 11.32 -10.88 -2.52
N MET A 16 9.98 -10.75 -2.51
CA MET A 16 9.30 -9.51 -2.89
C MET A 16 9.45 -8.40 -1.85
N PHE A 17 9.44 -8.70 -0.55
CA PHE A 17 9.73 -7.74 0.51
C PHE A 17 11.17 -7.22 0.40
N ALA A 18 12.12 -8.07 0.04
CA ALA A 18 13.50 -7.67 -0.24
C ALA A 18 13.57 -6.78 -1.50
N LEU A 19 12.82 -7.11 -2.55
CA LEU A 19 12.75 -6.29 -3.77
C LEU A 19 12.12 -4.91 -3.50
N MET A 20 11.02 -4.86 -2.76
CA MET A 20 10.35 -3.62 -2.37
C MET A 20 11.17 -2.81 -1.37
N GLY A 21 11.87 -3.47 -0.44
CA GLY A 21 12.82 -2.84 0.48
C GLY A 21 14.03 -2.25 -0.26
N LEU A 22 14.52 -2.92 -1.31
CA LEU A 22 15.55 -2.40 -2.19
C LEU A 22 15.04 -1.19 -2.99
N CYS A 23 13.82 -1.24 -3.54
CA CYS A 23 13.20 -0.09 -4.21
C CYS A 23 13.01 1.10 -3.26
N PHE A 24 12.61 0.85 -2.01
CA PHE A 24 12.48 1.86 -0.97
C PHE A 24 13.84 2.47 -0.59
N ALA A 25 14.88 1.63 -0.43
CA ALA A 25 16.23 2.09 -0.13
C ALA A 25 16.86 2.87 -1.30
N VAL A 26 16.62 2.44 -2.55
CA VAL A 26 17.04 3.16 -3.76
C VAL A 26 16.31 4.52 -3.84
N ALA A 27 15.01 4.56 -3.58
CA ALA A 27 14.25 5.81 -3.56
C ALA A 27 14.74 6.78 -2.47
N ILE A 28 15.11 6.29 -1.28
CA ILE A 28 15.70 7.13 -0.22
C ILE A 28 17.09 7.63 -0.59
N LYS A 29 17.93 6.75 -1.16
CA LYS A 29 19.31 7.09 -1.54
C LYS A 29 19.36 8.16 -2.63
N ASP A 30 18.45 8.11 -3.60
CA ASP A 30 18.33 9.10 -4.67
C ASP A 30 17.77 10.46 -4.18
N GLN A 31 16.99 10.46 -3.09
CA GLN A 31 16.50 11.69 -2.45
C GLN A 31 17.58 12.42 -1.63
N HIS A 32 18.53 11.71 -1.03
CA HIS A 32 19.61 12.31 -0.23
C HIS A 32 20.72 12.95 -1.08
N VAL A 33 21.00 12.41 -2.27
CA VAL A 33 22.05 12.95 -3.16
C VAL A 33 21.68 14.34 -3.71
N ASN A 34 20.38 14.62 -3.86
CA ASN A 34 19.90 15.89 -4.41
C ASN A 34 19.64 17.00 -3.38
N SER A 35 19.79 16.74 -2.07
CA SER A 35 19.45 17.71 -1.00
C SER A 35 20.64 18.48 -0.41
N PHE A 36 21.90 18.16 -0.75
CA PHE A 36 23.06 18.79 -0.10
C PHE A 36 24.06 19.47 -1.04
N ALA A 37 23.82 19.47 -2.36
CA ALA A 37 24.79 20.03 -3.31
C ALA A 37 24.65 21.55 -3.55
N ASN A 38 23.57 22.23 -3.13
CA ASN A 38 23.37 23.65 -3.44
C ASN A 38 22.68 24.45 -2.31
N LEU A 39 23.41 24.69 -1.22
CA LEU A 39 23.09 25.77 -0.29
C LEU A 39 24.23 26.80 -0.33
N PRO A 40 24.12 27.89 -1.12
CA PRO A 40 25.02 29.02 -0.93
C PRO A 40 24.70 29.72 0.38
N ALA A 41 25.73 29.88 1.22
CA ALA A 41 25.68 30.71 2.40
C ALA A 41 25.52 32.17 1.98
N GLY A 42 24.31 32.72 2.10
CA GLY A 42 24.07 34.13 1.81
C GLY A 42 22.65 34.42 1.38
N ALA A 43 21.72 34.39 2.34
CA ALA A 43 20.45 35.07 2.18
C ALA A 43 20.71 36.58 2.15
N HIS A 44 20.43 37.27 1.04
CA HIS A 44 19.90 38.64 1.01
C HIS A 44 19.51 39.02 -0.43
N LYS A 45 18.28 39.57 -0.57
CA LYS A 45 17.67 40.22 -1.76
C LYS A 45 16.87 39.29 -2.69
N LEU A 46 15.59 39.09 -2.36
CA LEU A 46 14.57 38.58 -3.28
C LEU A 46 14.08 39.71 -4.20
N ALA A 47 14.87 40.07 -5.20
CA ALA A 47 14.30 40.47 -6.48
C ALA A 47 13.99 39.16 -7.20
N PHE A 48 12.71 38.87 -7.44
CA PHE A 48 12.28 37.69 -8.20
C PHE A 48 12.81 37.86 -9.64
N PRO A 49 13.86 37.16 -10.06
CA PRO A 49 14.25 37.20 -11.46
C PRO A 49 13.20 36.36 -12.18
N LEU A 50 12.59 36.92 -13.22
CA LEU A 50 11.89 36.15 -14.24
C LEU A 50 12.90 35.14 -14.80
N VAL A 51 12.91 33.94 -14.21
CA VAL A 51 13.60 32.78 -14.75
C VAL A 51 12.97 32.55 -16.11
N ALA A 52 13.77 32.78 -17.15
CA ALA A 52 13.42 32.43 -18.51
C ALA A 52 12.85 31.01 -18.49
N GLN A 53 11.58 30.88 -18.87
CA GLN A 53 10.96 29.59 -19.14
C GLN A 53 11.74 28.96 -20.31
N ASP A 54 12.71 28.12 -19.99
CA ASP A 54 13.26 27.18 -20.94
C ASP A 54 12.10 26.23 -21.32
N THR A 55 11.56 26.41 -22.52
CA THR A 55 10.39 25.71 -23.08
C THR A 55 10.67 24.27 -23.48
N THR A 56 11.80 23.69 -23.07
CA THR A 56 11.90 22.24 -23.02
C THR A 56 11.13 21.78 -21.78
N MET A 57 9.79 21.74 -21.84
CA MET A 57 9.00 21.15 -20.75
C MET A 57 9.59 19.77 -20.47
N PRO A 58 10.29 19.57 -19.33
CA PRO A 58 10.82 18.25 -19.04
C PRO A 58 9.61 17.34 -18.99
N ASP A 59 9.66 16.32 -19.83
CA ASP A 59 8.59 15.37 -20.08
C ASP A 59 7.83 15.12 -18.77
N MET A 60 6.54 15.48 -18.74
CA MET A 60 5.71 15.25 -17.57
C MET A 60 5.80 13.77 -17.14
N GLY A 61 6.06 12.86 -18.09
CA GLY A 61 6.40 11.46 -17.83
C GLY A 61 7.63 11.29 -16.93
N ALA A 62 8.75 11.95 -17.23
CA ALA A 62 9.97 11.91 -16.43
C ALA A 62 9.76 12.46 -15.01
N ARG A 63 8.98 13.55 -14.87
CA ARG A 63 8.63 14.11 -13.54
C ARG A 63 7.67 13.22 -12.76
N ALA A 64 6.74 12.53 -13.42
CA ALA A 64 5.77 11.65 -12.76
C ALA A 64 6.32 10.24 -12.47
N ALA A 65 7.47 9.87 -13.04
CA ALA A 65 8.06 8.53 -12.92
C ALA A 65 8.09 7.98 -11.47
N PRO A 66 8.47 8.77 -10.44
CA PRO A 66 8.46 8.27 -9.06
C PRO A 66 7.07 7.88 -8.55
N VAL A 67 6.02 8.60 -8.94
CA VAL A 67 4.63 8.32 -8.54
C VAL A 67 4.04 7.17 -9.35
N ILE A 68 4.44 7.03 -10.62
CA ILE A 68 4.15 5.86 -11.44
C ILE A 68 4.74 4.60 -10.81
N ILE A 69 5.99 4.65 -10.34
CA ILE A 69 6.65 3.53 -9.65
C ILE A 69 5.88 3.14 -8.39
N VAL A 70 5.47 4.12 -7.56
CA VAL A 70 4.66 3.85 -6.35
C VAL A 70 3.31 3.23 -6.72
N THR A 71 2.65 3.74 -7.78
CA THR A 71 1.39 3.18 -8.27
C THR A 71 1.58 1.73 -8.72
N GLY A 72 2.61 1.46 -9.51
CA GLY A 72 2.98 0.11 -9.94
C GLY A 72 3.25 -0.81 -8.75
N ALA A 73 4.01 -0.34 -7.76
CA ALA A 73 4.30 -1.08 -6.53
C ALA A 73 3.04 -1.40 -5.72
N PHE A 74 2.10 -0.45 -5.62
CA PHE A 74 0.81 -0.67 -4.97
C PHE A 74 -0.04 -1.71 -5.71
N ILE A 75 -0.11 -1.63 -7.05
CA ILE A 75 -0.81 -2.61 -7.87
C ILE A 75 -0.16 -3.99 -7.71
N SER A 76 1.16 -4.09 -7.78
CA SER A 76 1.88 -5.35 -7.55
C SER A 76 1.55 -5.94 -6.18
N LEU A 77 1.53 -5.12 -5.13
CA LEU A 77 1.14 -5.56 -3.79
C LEU A 77 -0.30 -6.09 -3.76
N LEU A 78 -1.24 -5.39 -4.40
CA LEU A 78 -2.63 -5.85 -4.49
C LEU A 78 -2.72 -7.22 -5.19
N TYR A 79 -1.97 -7.44 -6.27
CA TYR A 79 -1.91 -8.74 -6.95
C TYR A 79 -1.29 -9.84 -6.09
N VAL A 80 -0.28 -9.52 -5.26
CA VAL A 80 0.25 -10.46 -4.26
C VAL A 80 -0.83 -10.86 -3.27
N PHE A 81 -1.64 -9.92 -2.79
CA PHE A 81 -2.74 -10.23 -1.88
C PHE A 81 -3.84 -11.06 -2.53
N TYR A 82 -4.19 -10.80 -3.79
CA TYR A 82 -5.10 -11.65 -4.56
C TYR A 82 -4.56 -13.07 -4.72
N TYR A 83 -3.27 -13.20 -5.05
CA TYR A 83 -2.63 -14.51 -5.18
C TYR A 83 -2.63 -15.27 -3.85
N ALA A 84 -2.26 -14.61 -2.76
CA ALA A 84 -2.28 -15.18 -1.41
C ALA A 84 -3.70 -15.60 -0.97
N GLN A 85 -4.72 -14.81 -1.30
CA GLN A 85 -6.13 -15.13 -1.08
C GLN A 85 -6.53 -16.39 -1.85
N SER A 86 -6.25 -16.44 -3.16
CA SER A 86 -6.55 -17.60 -4.01
C SER A 86 -5.86 -18.87 -3.50
N LEU A 87 -4.57 -18.77 -3.16
CA LEU A 87 -3.79 -19.88 -2.61
C LEU A 87 -4.37 -20.36 -1.28
N THR A 88 -4.74 -19.45 -0.39
CA THR A 88 -5.30 -19.80 0.93
C THR A 88 -6.62 -20.55 0.79
N VAL A 89 -7.50 -20.09 -0.11
CA VAL A 89 -8.77 -20.77 -0.41
C VAL A 89 -8.53 -22.16 -0.98
N ASN A 90 -7.66 -22.29 -1.99
CA ASN A 90 -7.38 -23.57 -2.65
C ASN A 90 -6.73 -24.59 -1.70
N LEU A 91 -5.76 -24.15 -0.88
CA LEU A 91 -5.13 -25.01 0.12
C LEU A 91 -6.12 -25.46 1.19
N THR A 92 -6.99 -24.56 1.64
CA THR A 92 -8.03 -24.88 2.64
C THR A 92 -9.04 -25.86 2.07
N PHE A 93 -9.49 -25.64 0.82
CA PHE A 93 -10.39 -26.55 0.11
C PHE A 93 -9.78 -27.95 -0.06
N ALA A 94 -8.52 -28.04 -0.50
CA ALA A 94 -7.81 -29.31 -0.63
C ALA A 94 -7.70 -30.07 0.71
N ARG A 95 -7.39 -29.35 1.79
CA ARG A 95 -7.32 -29.91 3.16
C ARG A 95 -8.68 -30.45 3.62
N LEU A 96 -9.73 -29.65 3.48
CA LEU A 96 -11.09 -30.05 3.88
C LEU A 96 -11.60 -31.23 3.06
N ARG A 97 -11.31 -31.27 1.76
CA ARG A 97 -11.67 -32.41 0.90
C ARG A 97 -10.98 -33.71 1.35
N LYS A 98 -9.69 -33.63 1.70
CA LYS A 98 -8.94 -34.79 2.23
C LYS A 98 -9.50 -35.27 3.57
N GLN A 99 -9.87 -34.35 4.47
CA GLN A 99 -10.48 -34.68 5.76
C GLN A 99 -11.87 -35.32 5.59
N ASN A 100 -12.70 -34.80 4.67
CA ASN A 100 -14.02 -35.38 4.39
C ASN A 100 -13.92 -36.78 3.77
N LEU A 101 -12.93 -37.03 2.91
CA LEU A 101 -12.67 -38.38 2.37
C LEU A 101 -12.35 -39.41 3.46
N GLN A 102 -11.72 -38.97 4.56
CA GLN A 102 -11.38 -39.80 5.71
C GLN A 102 -12.50 -39.90 6.75
N SER A 103 -13.54 -39.08 6.63
CA SER A 103 -14.66 -39.04 7.58
C SER A 103 -15.68 -40.14 7.24
N LYS A 104 -16.32 -40.72 8.27
CA LYS A 104 -17.38 -41.73 8.06
C LYS A 104 -18.61 -41.14 7.35
N ASP A 105 -18.87 -39.86 7.57
CA ASP A 105 -19.91 -39.10 6.90
C ASP A 105 -19.31 -38.33 5.72
N LYS A 106 -19.59 -38.79 4.50
CA LYS A 106 -18.99 -38.25 3.27
C LYS A 106 -19.85 -37.11 2.73
N GLN A 107 -19.66 -35.91 3.27
CA GLN A 107 -20.29 -34.72 2.71
C GLN A 107 -19.46 -34.12 1.57
N ARG A 108 -20.13 -33.63 0.51
CA ARG A 108 -19.46 -32.93 -0.60
C ARG A 108 -19.08 -31.52 -0.17
N VAL A 109 -17.78 -31.29 0.06
CA VAL A 109 -17.23 -29.94 0.28
C VAL A 109 -17.34 -29.14 -1.01
N LYS A 110 -18.06 -28.01 -0.99
CA LYS A 110 -18.10 -27.06 -2.11
C LYS A 110 -17.06 -25.97 -1.93
N LEU A 111 -16.52 -25.48 -3.04
CA LEU A 111 -15.54 -24.39 -3.02
C LEU A 111 -16.17 -23.08 -2.54
N ASP A 112 -17.43 -22.83 -2.90
CA ASP A 112 -18.15 -21.63 -2.52
C ASP A 112 -18.33 -21.52 -1.01
N ASP A 113 -18.61 -22.64 -0.33
CA ASP A 113 -18.72 -22.69 1.12
C ASP A 113 -17.39 -22.38 1.83
N VAL A 114 -16.27 -22.72 1.19
CA VAL A 114 -14.92 -22.41 1.70
C VAL A 114 -14.57 -20.94 1.43
N LYS A 115 -14.90 -20.42 0.25
CA LYS A 115 -14.50 -19.08 -0.17
C LYS A 115 -15.37 -17.97 0.42
N TYR A 116 -16.68 -18.18 0.42
CA TYR A 116 -17.70 -17.20 0.80
C TYR A 116 -18.48 -17.60 2.05
N GLY A 117 -18.52 -18.90 2.38
CA GLY A 117 -19.18 -19.41 3.57
C GLY A 117 -18.29 -19.42 4.82
N THR A 118 -18.74 -20.18 5.82
CA THR A 118 -18.04 -20.32 7.11
C THR A 118 -16.98 -21.43 7.12
N ALA A 119 -16.94 -22.29 6.09
CA ALA A 119 -16.09 -23.47 6.07
C ALA A 119 -14.59 -23.14 5.89
N GLY A 120 -14.24 -21.99 5.30
CA GLY A 120 -12.85 -21.56 5.12
C GLY A 120 -12.13 -21.17 6.41
N GLY A 121 -12.87 -20.96 7.49
CA GLY A 121 -12.32 -20.57 8.78
C GLY A 121 -11.53 -19.26 8.75
N ARG A 122 -10.66 -19.09 9.75
CA ARG A 122 -10.06 -17.78 10.03
C ARG A 122 -8.98 -17.35 9.04
N ASN A 123 -8.27 -18.28 8.42
CA ASN A 123 -7.22 -17.95 7.46
C ASN A 123 -7.80 -17.40 6.16
N VAL A 124 -8.88 -18.01 5.66
CA VAL A 124 -9.62 -17.51 4.49
C VAL A 124 -10.24 -16.14 4.82
N LEU A 125 -10.83 -15.98 6.02
CA LEU A 125 -11.35 -14.69 6.46
C LEU A 125 -10.25 -13.61 6.49
N ALA A 126 -9.07 -13.92 7.01
CA ALA A 126 -7.95 -12.98 7.06
C ALA A 126 -7.49 -12.55 5.66
N ALA A 127 -7.37 -13.50 4.72
CA ALA A 127 -7.01 -13.18 3.35
C ALA A 127 -8.09 -12.33 2.65
N ASN A 128 -9.37 -12.68 2.82
CA ASN A 128 -10.50 -11.91 2.29
C ASN A 128 -10.52 -10.47 2.85
N ARG A 129 -10.32 -10.29 4.15
CA ARG A 129 -10.29 -8.96 4.78
C ARG A 129 -9.07 -8.15 4.41
N THR A 130 -7.93 -8.79 4.14
CA THR A 130 -6.72 -8.12 3.63
C THR A 130 -6.99 -7.48 2.27
N VAL A 131 -7.53 -8.27 1.33
CA VAL A 131 -7.86 -7.77 -0.02
C VAL A 131 -8.96 -6.72 0.05
N GLY A 132 -10.05 -7.01 0.76
CA GLY A 132 -11.18 -6.10 0.91
C GLY A 132 -10.77 -4.74 1.46
N ASN A 133 -10.03 -4.71 2.59
CA ASN A 133 -9.59 -3.44 3.16
C ASN A 133 -8.60 -2.69 2.27
N THR A 134 -7.72 -3.40 1.55
CA THR A 134 -6.78 -2.77 0.62
C THR A 134 -7.52 -2.10 -0.54
N LEU A 135 -8.59 -2.72 -1.06
CA LEU A 135 -9.43 -2.15 -2.12
C LEU A 135 -10.26 -0.96 -1.64
N GLU A 136 -10.89 -1.06 -0.47
CA GLU A 136 -11.65 0.03 0.17
C GLU A 136 -10.79 1.32 0.28
N GLN A 137 -9.50 1.15 0.56
CA GLN A 137 -8.56 2.26 0.74
C GLN A 137 -7.82 2.64 -0.55
N ALA A 138 -7.87 1.81 -1.60
CA ALA A 138 -7.14 2.03 -2.85
C ALA A 138 -7.56 3.31 -3.56
N ILE A 139 -8.88 3.52 -3.69
CA ILE A 139 -9.45 4.66 -4.40
C ILE A 139 -9.04 5.99 -3.76
N PRO A 140 -9.29 6.25 -2.45
CA PRO A 140 -8.91 7.52 -1.83
C PRO A 140 -7.39 7.72 -1.81
N PHE A 141 -6.61 6.64 -1.65
CA PHE A 141 -5.15 6.71 -1.72
C PHE A 141 -4.63 7.11 -3.10
N LEU A 142 -5.00 6.38 -4.16
CA LEU A 142 -4.51 6.65 -5.50
C LEU A 142 -4.95 8.03 -5.97
N ALA A 143 -6.21 8.41 -5.74
CA ALA A 143 -6.72 9.73 -6.09
C ALA A 143 -5.93 10.84 -5.38
N SER A 144 -5.79 10.76 -4.05
CA SER A 144 -5.08 11.79 -3.28
C SER A 144 -3.59 11.88 -3.63
N MET A 145 -2.92 10.75 -3.83
CA MET A 145 -1.51 10.72 -4.22
C MET A 145 -1.29 11.39 -5.57
N TRP A 146 -2.10 11.04 -6.57
CA TRP A 146 -1.98 11.63 -7.90
C TRP A 146 -2.35 13.11 -7.91
N MET A 147 -3.41 13.53 -7.20
CA MET A 147 -3.74 14.95 -7.06
C MET A 147 -2.61 15.72 -6.39
N HIS A 148 -2.05 15.22 -5.29
CA HIS A 148 -0.93 15.86 -4.61
C HIS A 148 0.31 15.96 -5.51
N ALA A 149 0.58 14.93 -6.31
CA ALA A 149 1.71 14.92 -7.23
C ALA A 149 1.56 15.95 -8.36
N VAL A 150 0.35 16.06 -8.93
CA VAL A 150 0.04 16.95 -10.06
C VAL A 150 -0.02 18.41 -9.62
N PHE A 151 -0.70 18.70 -8.51
CA PHE A 151 -0.97 20.09 -8.11
C PHE A 151 0.09 20.67 -7.18
N LEU A 152 0.75 19.86 -6.35
CA LEU A 152 1.63 20.38 -5.30
C LEU A 152 3.07 19.90 -5.43
N ASN A 153 3.32 18.61 -5.17
CA ASN A 153 4.69 18.11 -5.07
C ASN A 153 4.80 16.60 -5.27
N VAL A 154 5.40 16.19 -6.40
CA VAL A 154 5.69 14.79 -6.72
C VAL A 154 6.51 14.10 -5.63
N ARG A 155 7.59 14.74 -5.14
CA ARG A 155 8.51 14.12 -4.18
C ARG A 155 7.80 13.76 -2.88
N ARG A 156 6.99 14.68 -2.35
CA ARG A 156 6.19 14.46 -1.14
C ARG A 156 5.13 13.39 -1.36
N ALA A 157 4.45 13.41 -2.51
CA ALA A 157 3.48 12.37 -2.88
C ALA A 157 4.12 10.98 -2.92
N THR A 158 5.29 10.85 -3.55
CA THR A 158 6.06 9.59 -3.61
C THR A 158 6.45 9.09 -2.23
N PHE A 159 6.98 9.97 -1.37
CA PHE A 159 7.41 9.59 -0.03
C PHE A 159 6.24 9.08 0.83
N ILE A 160 5.13 9.82 0.87
CA ILE A 160 3.92 9.41 1.61
C ILE A 160 3.31 8.15 1.00
N GLY A 161 3.37 8.00 -0.33
CA GLY A 161 2.89 6.81 -1.03
C GLY A 161 3.64 5.53 -0.63
N TRP A 162 4.97 5.60 -0.47
CA TRP A 162 5.73 4.46 0.06
C TRP A 162 5.38 4.13 1.51
N ILE A 163 5.19 5.14 2.36
CA ILE A 163 4.72 4.93 3.74
C ILE A 163 3.37 4.22 3.71
N TYR A 164 2.43 4.68 2.88
CA TYR A 164 1.13 4.05 2.74
C TYR A 164 1.24 2.58 2.32
N ILE A 165 2.08 2.24 1.33
CA ILE A 165 2.33 0.84 0.94
C ILE A 165 2.85 0.01 2.12
N ALA A 166 3.79 0.55 2.91
CA ALA A 166 4.30 -0.13 4.11
C ALA A 166 3.20 -0.43 5.13
N THR A 167 2.25 0.49 5.33
CA THR A 167 1.10 0.23 6.22
C THR A 167 0.25 -0.94 5.73
N ARG A 168 0.08 -1.10 4.41
CA ARG A 168 -0.69 -2.19 3.80
C ARG A 168 0.04 -3.52 3.89
N LEU A 169 1.36 -3.53 3.72
CA LEU A 169 2.20 -4.72 3.89
C LEU A 169 2.06 -5.34 5.29
N ILE A 170 1.86 -4.52 6.31
CA ILE A 170 1.74 -4.95 7.72
C ILE A 170 0.32 -5.45 8.05
N TYR A 171 -0.71 -5.07 7.28
CA TYR A 171 -2.11 -5.41 7.56
C TYR A 171 -2.39 -6.91 7.78
N PRO A 172 -1.91 -7.85 6.94
CA PRO A 172 -2.22 -9.27 7.11
C PRO A 172 -1.70 -9.82 8.45
N LEU A 173 -0.50 -9.38 8.86
CA LEU A 173 0.11 -9.77 10.15
C LEU A 173 -0.73 -9.27 11.31
N VAL A 174 -1.11 -8.00 11.26
CA VAL A 174 -1.94 -7.35 12.27
C VAL A 174 -3.31 -8.01 12.38
N PHE A 175 -3.92 -8.39 11.25
CA PHE A 175 -5.20 -9.08 11.24
C PHE A 175 -5.14 -10.45 11.96
N VAL A 176 -4.04 -11.19 11.80
CA VAL A 176 -3.82 -12.45 12.55
C VAL A 176 -3.71 -12.21 14.06
N LEU A 177 -3.08 -11.10 14.46
CA LEU A 177 -2.95 -10.69 15.87
C LEU A 177 -4.25 -10.14 16.48
N ASN A 178 -5.21 -9.75 15.64
CA ASN A 178 -6.43 -9.07 16.03
C ASN A 178 -7.30 -9.83 17.04
N VAL A 179 -7.18 -11.16 17.04
CA VAL A 179 -7.90 -12.05 17.97
C VAL A 179 -7.47 -11.82 19.41
N LYS A 180 -6.18 -11.55 19.63
CA LYS A 180 -5.62 -11.36 20.98
C LYS A 180 -5.96 -10.00 21.57
N THR A 181 -6.31 -9.04 20.71
CA THR A 181 -6.51 -7.63 21.08
C THR A 181 -7.97 -7.18 20.97
N GLY A 182 -8.89 -8.12 20.72
CA GLY A 182 -10.32 -7.81 20.64
C GLY A 182 -10.72 -6.87 19.50
N GLY A 183 -9.94 -6.79 18.41
CA GLY A 183 -10.22 -5.87 17.30
C GLY A 183 -9.27 -4.68 17.18
N ALA A 184 -8.54 -4.35 18.25
CA ALA A 184 -7.74 -3.12 18.29
C ALA A 184 -6.48 -3.15 17.43
N ALA A 185 -5.90 -4.33 17.19
CA ALA A 185 -4.65 -4.42 16.44
C ALA A 185 -4.79 -3.82 15.03
N ILE A 186 -5.93 -4.00 14.36
CA ILE A 186 -6.18 -3.50 12.99
C ILE A 186 -5.84 -2.02 12.84
N PHE A 187 -6.05 -1.21 13.89
CA PHE A 187 -5.75 0.22 13.87
C PHE A 187 -4.27 0.55 13.66
N ALA A 188 -3.36 -0.36 14.01
CA ALA A 188 -1.92 -0.19 13.78
C ALA A 188 -1.55 -0.10 12.29
N SER A 189 -2.39 -0.64 11.40
CA SER A 189 -2.22 -0.53 9.95
C SER A 189 -3.17 0.51 9.34
N THR A 190 -4.41 0.56 9.80
CA THR A 190 -5.42 1.41 9.17
C THR A 190 -5.28 2.89 9.53
N LEU A 191 -4.99 3.26 10.79
CA LEU A 191 -4.85 4.67 11.19
C LEU A 191 -3.68 5.36 10.47
N PRO A 192 -2.48 4.77 10.38
CA PRO A 192 -1.40 5.37 9.59
C PRO A 192 -1.78 5.51 8.11
N GLY A 193 -2.51 4.53 7.55
CA GLY A 193 -3.02 4.60 6.18
C GLY A 193 -3.97 5.78 5.97
N TYR A 194 -4.90 6.03 6.91
CA TYR A 194 -5.78 7.21 6.86
C TYR A 194 -5.00 8.52 6.98
N ALA A 195 -3.99 8.56 7.86
CA ALA A 195 -3.14 9.73 8.00
C ALA A 195 -2.39 10.05 6.70
N CYS A 196 -1.90 9.04 5.97
CA CYS A 196 -1.27 9.24 4.66
C CYS A 196 -2.25 9.85 3.65
N VAL A 197 -3.48 9.34 3.56
CA VAL A 197 -4.51 9.88 2.65
C VAL A 197 -4.82 11.34 2.99
N LEU A 198 -5.02 11.66 4.28
CA LEU A 198 -5.28 13.04 4.71
C LEU A 198 -4.08 13.96 4.45
N ALA A 199 -2.86 13.49 4.68
CA ALA A 199 -1.64 14.26 4.43
C ALA A 199 -1.41 14.55 2.94
N LEU A 200 -1.95 13.72 2.05
CA LEU A 200 -1.96 13.93 0.60
C LEU A 200 -3.10 14.86 0.18
N LEU A 201 -4.32 14.61 0.67
CA LEU A 201 -5.54 15.28 0.21
C LEU A 201 -5.73 16.68 0.81
N ALA A 202 -5.52 16.85 2.12
CA ALA A 202 -5.84 18.12 2.79
C ALA A 202 -5.07 19.32 2.21
N PRO A 203 -3.76 19.24 1.92
CA PRO A 203 -3.04 20.36 1.29
C PRO A 203 -3.60 20.72 -0.09
N VAL A 204 -4.05 19.74 -0.88
CA VAL A 204 -4.65 20.00 -2.20
C VAL A 204 -5.97 20.73 -2.06
N LEU A 205 -6.80 20.35 -1.08
CA LEU A 205 -8.08 21.02 -0.83
C LEU A 205 -7.89 22.44 -0.30
N LEU A 206 -6.88 22.66 0.55
CA LEU A 206 -6.56 24.00 1.06
C LEU A 206 -6.05 24.91 -0.06
N ASP A 207 -5.12 24.42 -0.89
CA ASP A 207 -4.61 25.16 -2.05
C ASP A 207 -5.73 25.47 -3.07
N ALA A 208 -6.64 24.52 -3.31
CA ALA A 208 -7.80 24.74 -4.16
C ALA A 208 -8.83 25.70 -3.55
N ALA A 209 -8.92 25.78 -2.23
CA ALA A 209 -9.81 26.70 -1.52
C ALA A 209 -9.25 28.14 -1.46
N ASP A 210 -7.93 28.31 -1.59
CA ASP A 210 -7.28 29.61 -1.77
C ASP A 210 -7.50 30.21 -3.18
N VAL A 211 -8.31 29.54 -4.02
CA VAL A 211 -9.00 30.17 -5.14
C VAL A 211 -10.18 30.99 -4.57
N SER A 212 -9.98 32.31 -4.49
CA SER A 212 -10.91 33.38 -4.11
C SER A 212 -11.09 33.70 -2.62
N ILE A 213 -9.99 33.93 -1.90
CA ILE A 213 -10.01 34.97 -0.86
C ILE A 213 -8.93 35.99 -1.19
N ASP A 214 -9.29 36.94 -2.05
CA ASP A 214 -8.69 38.28 -2.01
C ASP A 214 -9.05 38.87 -0.62
N LEU A 215 -8.11 38.81 0.32
CA LEU A 215 -8.09 39.62 1.54
C LEU A 215 -6.83 40.48 1.55
#